data_AF-A0A2G9GDV6-F1
#
_entry.id   AF-A0A2G9GDV6-F1
#
_cell.length_a   1.000
_cell.length_b   1.000
_cell.length_c   1.000
_cell.angle_alpha   90.00
_cell.angle_beta   90.00
_cell.angle_gamma   90.00
#
_symmetry.space_group_name_H-M   'P 1'
#
loop_
_entity.id
_entity.type
_entity.pdbx_description
1 polymer ?
#
loop_
_entity_poly.entity_id
_entity_poly.type
_entity_poly.pdbx_seq_one_letter_code
_entity_poly.pdbx_strand_id
1 'polypeptide(L)'
;MKSFSAFSGQTLFFALITLSFVNIAVCNEGFCSAPSILDAQPLYWKVTNPTLSPSHLRDLPGFTRSVYKRDHALITPESHVYSPLLDWTNTLGAFLITPSIGSHFVMYLAKMQENSNSGLPPRDVERFLFVLQGVVTLNDVLGTKHKLEVDSYAYLPPNTEHSLSSDASATLVVFERRHDYLENHTTEQIIGSTDKQPLLETPGEIFELRKLLPTSLPYDFNIHIMDFQPGEYLNVKVYCPL
;
A
#
# COMPACT_ATOMS: atom_id res chain seq x y z
N MET A 1 -86.33 -32.18 -11.07
CA MET A 1 -86.95 -31.05 -11.82
C MET A 1 -86.77 -29.77 -11.02
N LYS A 2 -86.57 -28.62 -11.71
CA LYS A 2 -85.95 -27.33 -11.29
C LYS A 2 -84.43 -27.34 -11.56
N SER A 3 -83.96 -27.05 -12.77
CA SER A 3 -84.00 -25.82 -13.59
C SER A 3 -82.91 -24.82 -13.22
N PHE A 4 -82.06 -24.57 -14.22
CA PHE A 4 -81.04 -23.53 -14.34
C PHE A 4 -81.62 -22.11 -14.25
N SER A 5 -80.81 -21.15 -13.76
CA SER A 5 -80.39 -19.99 -14.55
C SER A 5 -79.43 -19.05 -13.80
N ALA A 6 -78.39 -18.64 -14.53
CA ALA A 6 -77.68 -17.37 -14.53
C ALA A 6 -76.93 -16.90 -13.26
N PHE A 7 -75.60 -16.87 -13.35
CA PHE A 7 -74.86 -15.67 -12.94
C PHE A 7 -73.78 -15.33 -13.97
N SER A 8 -73.82 -14.04 -14.33
CA SER A 8 -73.02 -13.32 -15.30
C SER A 8 -71.89 -12.60 -14.58
N GLY A 9 -70.76 -12.39 -15.26
CA GLY A 9 -69.95 -11.19 -15.00
C GLY A 9 -68.44 -11.40 -14.87
N GLN A 10 -67.77 -11.06 -15.96
CA GLN A 10 -66.51 -10.29 -16.02
C GLN A 10 -65.19 -10.98 -15.63
N THR A 11 -64.53 -11.48 -16.68
CA THR A 11 -63.08 -11.68 -16.77
C THR A 11 -62.39 -10.31 -16.98
N LEU A 12 -61.61 -9.84 -16.00
CA LEU A 12 -60.73 -8.68 -16.17
C LEU A 12 -59.30 -9.17 -16.45
N PHE A 13 -58.86 -9.04 -17.70
CA PHE A 13 -57.48 -9.32 -18.13
C PHE A 13 -56.62 -8.08 -17.78
N PHE A 14 -55.75 -8.18 -16.77
CA PHE A 14 -54.74 -7.15 -16.52
C PHE A 14 -53.48 -7.47 -17.34
N ALA A 15 -53.24 -6.69 -18.39
CA ALA A 15 -51.98 -6.68 -19.13
C ALA A 15 -50.94 -5.86 -18.35
N LEU A 16 -49.89 -6.51 -17.83
CA LEU A 16 -48.72 -5.83 -17.29
C LEU A 16 -47.83 -5.36 -18.45
N ILE A 17 -47.73 -4.05 -18.65
CA ILE A 17 -46.76 -3.43 -19.55
C ILE A 17 -45.43 -3.29 -18.79
N THR A 18 -44.43 -4.08 -19.16
CA THR A 18 -43.05 -3.89 -18.68
C THR A 18 -42.41 -2.75 -19.47
N LEU A 19 -42.20 -1.59 -18.85
CA LEU A 19 -41.33 -0.55 -19.39
C LEU A 19 -39.88 -1.06 -19.39
N SER A 20 -39.39 -1.44 -20.57
CA SER A 20 -37.96 -1.59 -20.82
C SER A 20 -37.38 -0.20 -21.06
N PHE A 21 -36.53 0.29 -20.16
CA PHE A 21 -35.73 1.48 -20.41
C PHE A 21 -34.62 1.14 -21.40
N VAL A 22 -34.82 1.48 -22.67
CA VAL A 22 -33.76 1.46 -23.69
C VAL A 22 -33.00 2.78 -23.56
N ASN A 23 -31.79 2.74 -23.00
CA ASN A 23 -30.87 3.88 -23.05
C ASN A 23 -30.31 3.99 -24.47
N ILE A 24 -30.79 4.98 -25.22
CA ILE A 24 -30.24 5.34 -26.53
C ILE A 24 -28.99 6.21 -26.27
N ALA A 25 -27.81 5.66 -26.55
CA ALA A 25 -26.58 6.44 -26.61
C ALA A 25 -26.53 7.18 -27.94
N VAL A 26 -26.61 8.51 -27.90
CA VAL A 26 -26.30 9.38 -29.04
C VAL A 26 -24.79 9.54 -29.08
N CYS A 27 -24.13 8.95 -30.07
CA CYS A 27 -22.72 9.23 -30.36
C CYS A 27 -22.61 10.62 -30.99
N ASN A 28 -22.11 11.59 -30.23
CA ASN A 28 -21.50 12.78 -30.81
C ASN A 28 -20.02 12.48 -31.09
N GLU A 29 -19.59 12.84 -32.30
CA GLU A 29 -18.20 12.75 -32.71
C GLU A 29 -17.28 13.66 -31.88
N GLY A 30 -16.09 13.18 -31.57
CA GLY A 30 -14.96 14.02 -31.16
C GLY A 30 -14.68 14.04 -29.65
N PHE A 31 -13.50 13.52 -29.31
CA PHE A 31 -12.85 13.44 -28.00
C PHE A 31 -13.35 12.35 -27.05
N CYS A 32 -12.42 11.46 -26.70
CA CYS A 32 -12.55 10.54 -25.57
C CYS A 32 -12.67 11.35 -24.27
N SER A 33 -13.88 11.74 -23.89
CA SER A 33 -14.14 12.21 -22.54
C SER A 33 -14.04 11.00 -21.60
N ALA A 34 -13.00 10.96 -20.78
CA ALA A 34 -12.93 10.02 -19.68
C ALA A 34 -14.17 10.22 -18.80
N PRO A 35 -14.90 9.15 -18.43
CA PRO A 35 -16.07 9.29 -17.58
C PRO A 35 -15.64 9.92 -16.24
N SER A 36 -16.21 11.08 -15.93
CA SER A 36 -16.04 11.75 -14.64
C SER A 36 -16.96 11.08 -13.60
N ILE A 37 -16.60 9.87 -13.21
CA ILE A 37 -17.08 9.24 -11.98
C ILE A 37 -15.83 8.78 -11.23
N LEU A 38 -15.13 9.74 -10.64
CA LEU A 38 -14.16 9.43 -9.59
C LEU A 38 -14.94 9.52 -8.28
N ASP A 39 -15.51 8.41 -7.83
CA ASP A 39 -15.47 8.18 -6.39
C ASP A 39 -14.01 8.39 -5.99
N ALA A 40 -13.77 9.33 -5.06
CA ALA A 40 -12.41 9.68 -4.66
C ALA A 40 -11.67 8.41 -4.24
N GLN A 41 -10.73 7.96 -5.08
CA GLN A 41 -9.98 6.74 -4.79
C GLN A 41 -9.22 6.95 -3.48
N PRO A 42 -9.16 5.94 -2.59
CA PRO A 42 -8.36 6.03 -1.38
C PRO A 42 -6.90 6.39 -1.70
N LEU A 43 -6.23 7.07 -0.76
CA LEU A 43 -4.80 7.35 -0.89
C LEU A 43 -4.03 6.04 -1.14
N TYR A 44 -3.04 6.10 -2.04
CA TYR A 44 -2.26 4.94 -2.50
C TYR A 44 -3.06 3.80 -3.16
N TRP A 45 -4.30 4.03 -3.59
CA TRP A 45 -5.11 3.00 -4.25
C TRP A 45 -4.39 2.25 -5.39
N LYS A 46 -3.65 2.98 -6.24
CA LYS A 46 -2.90 2.39 -7.36
C LYS A 46 -1.70 1.54 -6.93
N VAL A 47 -1.22 1.67 -5.69
CA VAL A 47 -0.15 0.82 -5.13
C VAL A 47 -0.69 -0.59 -4.86
N THR A 48 -1.90 -0.69 -4.33
CA THR A 48 -2.56 -1.97 -4.05
C THR A 48 -3.39 -2.50 -5.23
N ASN A 49 -3.82 -1.61 -6.13
CA ASN A 49 -4.61 -1.90 -7.32
C ASN A 49 -3.94 -1.27 -8.56
N PRO A 50 -2.83 -1.86 -9.03
CA PRO A 50 -2.06 -1.30 -10.14
C PRO A 50 -2.88 -1.27 -11.44
N THR A 51 -2.71 -0.20 -12.23
CA THR A 51 -3.37 -0.03 -13.52
C THR A 51 -3.14 -1.23 -14.45
N LEU A 52 -1.89 -1.73 -14.49
CA LEU A 52 -1.56 -3.01 -15.11
C LEU A 52 -1.46 -4.06 -14.00
N SER A 53 -2.55 -4.78 -13.77
CA SER A 53 -2.63 -5.83 -12.76
C SER A 53 -2.19 -7.19 -13.30
N PRO A 54 -1.80 -8.14 -12.42
CA PRO A 54 -1.44 -9.50 -12.84
C PRO A 54 -2.55 -10.22 -13.61
N SER A 55 -3.83 -9.89 -13.37
CA SER A 55 -4.94 -10.51 -14.11
C SER A 55 -4.98 -10.12 -15.59
N HIS A 56 -4.44 -8.96 -15.96
CA HIS A 56 -4.35 -8.54 -17.36
C HIS A 56 -3.30 -9.33 -18.16
N LEU A 57 -2.40 -10.06 -17.48
CA LEU A 57 -1.28 -10.78 -18.09
C LEU A 57 -1.52 -12.30 -18.19
N ARG A 58 -2.71 -12.78 -17.84
CA ARG A 58 -3.03 -14.22 -17.76
C ARG A 58 -2.83 -14.97 -19.08
N ASP A 59 -3.03 -14.30 -20.20
CA ASP A 59 -2.91 -14.88 -21.55
C ASP A 59 -1.52 -14.68 -22.19
N LEU A 60 -0.53 -14.25 -21.39
CA LEU A 60 0.86 -14.07 -21.82
C LEU A 60 1.79 -15.01 -21.02
N PRO A 61 1.93 -16.29 -21.42
CA PRO A 61 2.71 -17.27 -20.67
C PRO A 61 4.15 -16.82 -20.45
N GLY A 62 4.58 -16.77 -19.18
CA GLY A 62 5.94 -16.41 -18.78
C GLY A 62 6.27 -14.92 -18.90
N PHE A 63 5.33 -14.07 -19.30
CA PHE A 63 5.56 -12.62 -19.36
C PHE A 63 5.65 -12.02 -17.95
N THR A 64 6.70 -11.23 -17.72
CA THR A 64 6.86 -10.41 -16.52
C THR A 64 7.65 -9.16 -16.87
N ARG A 65 7.34 -8.04 -16.20
CA ARG A 65 8.12 -6.81 -16.26
C ARG A 65 9.27 -6.81 -15.25
N SER A 66 9.30 -7.79 -14.35
CA SER A 66 10.34 -7.87 -13.33
C SER A 66 11.69 -8.22 -13.94
N VAL A 67 12.74 -7.57 -13.45
CA VAL A 67 14.12 -7.74 -13.91
C VAL A 67 15.03 -7.71 -12.69
N TYR A 68 15.96 -8.66 -12.63
CA TYR A 68 17.04 -8.71 -11.63
C TYR A 68 18.39 -8.62 -12.33
N LYS A 69 19.22 -7.64 -11.94
CA LYS A 69 20.57 -7.39 -12.48
C LYS A 69 21.57 -7.27 -11.34
N ARG A 70 22.85 -7.13 -11.70
CA ARG A 70 23.99 -7.11 -10.76
C ARG A 70 23.87 -6.01 -9.70
N ASP A 71 23.35 -4.84 -10.06
CA ASP A 71 23.37 -3.63 -9.21
C ASP A 71 21.99 -3.01 -8.99
N HIS A 72 20.92 -3.58 -9.57
CA HIS A 72 19.56 -3.13 -9.38
C HIS A 72 18.55 -4.24 -9.70
N ALA A 73 17.32 -4.05 -9.20
CA ALA A 73 16.18 -4.86 -9.57
C ALA A 73 14.94 -3.98 -9.78
N LEU A 74 14.11 -4.38 -10.75
CA LEU A 74 12.74 -3.91 -10.93
C LEU A 74 11.83 -5.06 -10.54
N ILE A 75 11.05 -4.90 -9.47
CA ILE A 75 10.15 -5.94 -8.96
C ILE A 75 8.72 -5.45 -9.12
N THR A 76 7.90 -6.20 -9.84
CA THR A 76 6.55 -5.79 -10.27
C THR A 76 5.47 -6.71 -9.68
N PRO A 77 4.21 -6.24 -9.57
CA PRO A 77 3.15 -6.93 -8.83
C PRO A 77 2.91 -8.38 -9.24
N GLU A 78 3.06 -8.71 -10.52
CA GLU A 78 2.87 -10.06 -11.05
C GLU A 78 3.96 -11.06 -10.64
N SER A 79 5.06 -10.58 -10.06
CA SER A 79 6.18 -11.41 -9.57
C SER A 79 6.29 -11.42 -8.04
N HIS A 80 5.34 -10.81 -7.32
CA HIS A 80 5.31 -10.91 -5.86
C HIS A 80 4.96 -12.35 -5.44
N VAL A 81 5.82 -12.95 -4.63
CA VAL A 81 5.60 -14.30 -4.07
C VAL A 81 5.13 -14.15 -2.63
N TYR A 82 3.84 -14.39 -2.40
CA TYR A 82 3.25 -14.33 -1.06
C TYR A 82 3.32 -15.69 -0.37
N SER A 83 3.82 -15.71 0.87
CA SER A 83 3.80 -16.87 1.77
C SER A 83 3.46 -16.42 3.18
N PRO A 84 3.00 -17.32 4.08
CA PRO A 84 2.84 -16.97 5.50
C PRO A 84 4.13 -16.38 6.07
N LEU A 85 4.02 -15.26 6.80
CA LEU A 85 5.16 -14.68 7.52
C LEU A 85 5.41 -15.48 8.79
N LEU A 86 6.67 -15.86 9.02
CA LEU A 86 7.09 -16.56 10.22
C LEU A 86 6.81 -15.70 11.46
N ASP A 87 6.26 -16.31 12.52
CA ASP A 87 5.89 -15.67 13.79
C ASP A 87 4.77 -14.60 13.69
N TRP A 88 4.22 -14.37 12.51
CA TRP A 88 3.03 -13.54 12.32
C TRP A 88 1.78 -14.42 12.26
N THR A 89 0.67 -13.90 12.79
CA THR A 89 -0.64 -14.54 12.72
C THR A 89 -1.44 -13.95 11.57
N ASN A 90 -2.08 -14.80 10.77
CA ASN A 90 -2.99 -14.45 9.67
C ASN A 90 -2.44 -13.36 8.72
N THR A 91 -1.16 -13.47 8.36
CA THR A 91 -0.47 -12.49 7.52
C THR A 91 0.33 -13.19 6.43
N LEU A 92 0.17 -12.73 5.19
CA LEU A 92 1.01 -13.15 4.06
C LEU A 92 2.08 -12.09 3.78
N GLY A 93 3.32 -12.51 3.61
CA GLY A 93 4.44 -11.66 3.28
C GLY A 93 4.98 -11.94 1.89
N ALA A 94 5.40 -10.89 1.18
CA ALA A 94 6.20 -11.00 -0.03
C ALA A 94 7.52 -10.22 0.16
N PHE A 95 8.63 -10.95 0.31
CA PHE A 95 9.95 -10.35 0.35
C PHE A 95 10.35 -9.84 -1.03
N LEU A 96 10.67 -8.54 -1.11
CA LEU A 96 11.09 -7.87 -2.33
C LEU A 96 12.63 -7.79 -2.38
N ILE A 97 13.24 -7.34 -1.28
CA ILE A 97 14.69 -7.19 -1.16
C ILE A 97 15.15 -7.95 0.08
N THR A 98 16.24 -8.70 -0.03
CA THR A 98 16.92 -9.35 1.08
C THR A 98 18.43 -9.25 0.91
N PRO A 99 19.25 -9.47 1.96
CA PRO A 99 20.71 -9.45 1.84
C PRO A 99 21.31 -10.37 0.77
N SER A 100 20.54 -11.35 0.27
CA SER A 100 20.92 -12.18 -0.88
C SER A 100 21.20 -11.39 -2.16
N ILE A 101 20.68 -10.15 -2.29
CA ILE A 101 21.00 -9.22 -3.39
C ILE A 101 22.21 -8.31 -3.09
N GLY A 102 22.82 -8.43 -1.91
CA GLY A 102 23.90 -7.56 -1.45
C GLY A 102 23.44 -6.32 -0.69
N SER A 103 22.17 -6.22 -0.30
CA SER A 103 21.67 -5.18 0.62
C SER A 103 22.05 -5.49 2.07
N HIS A 104 22.02 -4.48 2.94
CA HIS A 104 22.12 -4.64 4.41
C HIS A 104 20.75 -4.59 5.11
N PHE A 105 19.66 -4.62 4.35
CA PHE A 105 18.29 -4.56 4.85
C PHE A 105 17.39 -5.56 4.10
N VAL A 106 16.24 -5.86 4.68
CA VAL A 106 15.12 -6.52 4.02
C VAL A 106 14.01 -5.50 3.74
N MET A 107 13.32 -5.67 2.63
CA MET A 107 12.09 -4.94 2.28
C MET A 107 11.03 -5.95 1.90
N TYR A 108 9.85 -5.90 2.53
CA TYR A 108 8.76 -6.80 2.22
C TYR A 108 7.40 -6.13 2.34
N LEU A 109 6.42 -6.68 1.60
CA LEU A 109 5.02 -6.32 1.76
C LEU A 109 4.38 -7.30 2.74
N ALA A 110 3.66 -6.80 3.75
CA ALA A 110 2.87 -7.61 4.66
C ALA A 110 1.37 -7.35 4.43
N LYS A 111 0.64 -8.39 4.02
CA LYS A 111 -0.81 -8.41 3.87
C LYS A 111 -1.44 -9.02 5.10
N MET A 112 -1.78 -8.17 6.04
CA MET A 112 -2.47 -8.50 7.29
C MET A 112 -3.96 -8.73 6.98
N GLN A 113 -4.50 -9.86 7.43
CA GLN A 113 -5.93 -10.16 7.35
C GLN A 113 -6.62 -9.82 8.69
N GLU A 114 -7.93 -10.06 8.77
CA GLU A 114 -8.70 -9.90 10.00
C GLU A 114 -8.12 -10.74 11.16
N ASN A 115 -8.07 -10.17 12.36
CA ASN A 115 -7.49 -10.78 13.56
C ASN A 115 -6.02 -11.20 13.37
N SER A 116 -5.23 -10.36 12.69
CA SER A 116 -3.80 -10.59 12.48
C SER A 116 -2.94 -9.93 13.56
N ASN A 117 -1.75 -10.49 13.77
CA ASN A 117 -0.77 -9.98 14.73
C ASN A 117 0.66 -10.21 14.18
N SER A 118 1.56 -9.25 14.39
CA SER A 118 2.96 -9.38 13.97
C SER A 118 3.81 -10.16 14.96
N GLY A 119 4.80 -10.88 14.44
CA GLY A 119 5.93 -11.38 15.23
C GLY A 119 6.98 -10.30 15.48
N LEU A 120 7.72 -10.45 16.58
CA LEU A 120 8.90 -9.61 16.86
C LEU A 120 10.00 -9.89 15.82
N PRO A 121 10.77 -8.86 15.42
CA PRO A 121 11.94 -9.09 14.58
C PRO A 121 13.04 -9.81 15.39
N PRO A 122 14.05 -10.40 14.71
CA PRO A 122 15.20 -10.99 15.39
C PRO A 122 15.94 -10.00 16.29
N ARG A 123 16.79 -10.53 17.16
CA ARG A 123 17.64 -9.71 18.04
C ARG A 123 18.51 -8.74 17.25
N ASP A 124 18.61 -7.50 17.75
CA ASP A 124 19.40 -6.39 17.21
C ASP A 124 18.92 -5.89 15.84
N VAL A 125 17.69 -6.25 15.46
CA VAL A 125 17.05 -5.78 14.23
C VAL A 125 16.11 -4.64 14.56
N GLU A 126 16.34 -3.50 13.90
CA GLU A 126 15.41 -2.37 13.89
C GLU A 126 14.38 -2.55 12.77
N ARG A 127 13.17 -2.03 12.99
CA ARG A 127 12.03 -2.19 12.06
C ARG A 127 11.40 -0.84 11.77
N PHE A 128 11.19 -0.55 10.49
CA PHE A 128 10.34 0.53 10.02
C PHE A 128 9.16 -0.04 9.25
N LEU A 129 7.96 0.50 9.47
CA LEU A 129 6.76 0.12 8.74
C LEU A 129 6.00 1.36 8.26
N PHE A 130 5.30 1.20 7.13
CA PHE A 130 4.46 2.23 6.54
C PHE A 130 3.14 1.61 6.06
N VAL A 131 2.02 2.26 6.39
CA VAL A 131 0.68 1.76 6.07
C VAL A 131 0.27 2.20 4.67
N LEU A 132 0.19 1.23 3.75
CA LEU A 132 -0.24 1.45 2.36
C LEU A 132 -1.75 1.33 2.18
N GLN A 133 -2.42 0.54 3.02
CA GLN A 133 -3.86 0.30 2.97
C GLN A 133 -4.37 -0.15 4.32
N GLY A 134 -5.58 0.28 4.68
CA GLY A 134 -6.27 -0.15 5.89
C GLY A 134 -5.75 0.57 7.13
N VAL A 135 -5.88 -0.08 8.27
CA VAL A 135 -5.51 0.45 9.58
C VAL A 135 -4.83 -0.66 10.39
N VAL A 136 -3.75 -0.31 11.07
CA VAL A 136 -3.04 -1.20 12.00
C VAL A 136 -2.92 -0.51 13.34
N THR A 137 -2.98 -1.27 14.43
CA THR A 137 -2.71 -0.76 15.78
C THR A 137 -1.34 -1.25 16.23
N LEU A 138 -0.45 -0.32 16.56
CA LEU A 138 0.81 -0.60 17.22
C LEU A 138 0.60 -0.57 18.74
N ASN A 139 0.92 -1.67 19.41
CA ASN A 139 0.91 -1.81 20.85
C ASN A 139 2.36 -1.75 21.34
N ASP A 140 2.68 -0.78 22.19
CA ASP A 140 3.99 -0.67 22.83
C ASP A 140 4.07 -1.51 24.12
N VAL A 141 5.27 -1.64 24.68
CA VAL A 141 5.53 -2.34 25.95
C VAL A 141 4.86 -1.72 27.17
N LEU A 142 4.52 -0.43 27.10
CA LEU A 142 3.84 0.29 28.18
C LEU A 142 2.31 0.09 28.13
N GLY A 143 1.81 -0.63 27.12
CA GLY A 143 0.39 -0.87 26.90
C GLY A 143 -0.32 0.26 26.15
N THR A 144 0.41 1.25 25.64
CA THR A 144 -0.13 2.31 24.79
C THR A 144 -0.47 1.75 23.42
N LYS A 145 -1.65 2.11 22.92
CA LYS A 145 -2.12 1.72 21.59
C LYS A 145 -2.08 2.91 20.66
N HIS A 146 -1.40 2.76 19.54
CA HIS A 146 -1.29 3.77 18.50
C HIS A 146 -1.97 3.26 17.23
N LYS A 147 -3.06 3.94 16.84
CA LYS A 147 -3.75 3.66 15.57
C LYS A 147 -2.96 4.29 14.43
N LEU A 148 -2.55 3.47 13.47
CA LEU A 148 -1.82 3.86 12.27
C LEU A 148 -2.76 3.66 11.07
N GLU A 149 -3.13 4.76 10.43
CA GLU A 149 -3.97 4.76 9.22
C GLU A 149 -3.08 4.84 7.98
N VAL A 150 -3.67 4.78 6.79
CA VAL A 150 -2.93 4.99 5.53
C VAL A 150 -2.08 6.26 5.62
N ASP A 151 -0.84 6.19 5.14
CA ASP A 151 0.17 7.27 5.23
C ASP A 151 0.83 7.47 6.62
N SER A 152 0.42 6.69 7.62
CA SER A 152 1.11 6.59 8.90
C SER A 152 2.29 5.62 8.84
N TYR A 153 3.28 5.85 9.70
CA TYR A 153 4.45 5.01 9.84
C TYR A 153 4.89 4.86 11.29
N ALA A 154 5.69 3.83 11.55
CA ALA A 154 6.38 3.66 12.82
C ALA A 154 7.81 3.15 12.60
N TYR A 155 8.73 3.66 13.40
CA TYR A 155 10.08 3.14 13.57
C TYR A 155 10.21 2.57 14.97
N LEU A 156 10.83 1.40 15.04
CA LEU A 156 10.96 0.58 16.23
C LEU A 156 12.47 0.28 16.40
N PRO A 157 13.09 0.82 17.47
CA PRO A 157 14.50 0.58 17.78
C PRO A 157 14.80 -0.92 17.90
N PRO A 158 16.07 -1.32 17.71
CA PRO A 158 16.46 -2.71 17.89
C PRO A 158 16.09 -3.20 19.30
N ASN A 159 15.68 -4.46 19.40
CA ASN A 159 15.31 -5.12 20.65
C ASN A 159 14.10 -4.49 21.39
N THR A 160 13.36 -3.58 20.77
CA THR A 160 12.14 -3.01 21.35
C THR A 160 10.99 -4.00 21.19
N GLU A 161 10.42 -4.45 22.31
CA GLU A 161 9.21 -5.25 22.32
C GLU A 161 8.00 -4.43 21.84
N HIS A 162 7.25 -4.96 20.88
CA HIS A 162 6.07 -4.33 20.28
C HIS A 162 5.17 -5.39 19.62
N SER A 163 3.94 -5.01 19.28
CA SER A 163 3.02 -5.86 18.50
C SER A 163 2.15 -5.00 17.60
N LEU A 164 2.03 -5.39 16.33
CA LEU A 164 1.13 -4.80 15.35
C LEU A 164 -0.07 -5.71 15.20
N SER A 165 -1.28 -5.19 15.44
CA SER A 165 -2.52 -5.94 15.29
C SER A 165 -3.46 -5.26 14.31
N SER A 166 -4.23 -6.05 13.56
CA SER A 166 -5.32 -5.53 12.75
C SER A 166 -6.55 -6.43 12.81
N ASP A 167 -7.70 -5.81 13.06
CA ASP A 167 -9.02 -6.45 13.04
C ASP A 167 -9.67 -6.37 11.65
N ALA A 168 -8.93 -5.90 10.64
CA ALA A 168 -9.38 -5.80 9.26
C ALA A 168 -8.22 -6.05 8.28
N SER A 169 -8.50 -6.01 6.98
CA SER A 169 -7.44 -6.09 5.98
C SER A 169 -6.55 -4.85 6.04
N ALA A 170 -5.24 -5.05 6.13
CA ALA A 170 -4.24 -4.00 6.02
C ALA A 170 -3.05 -4.45 5.18
N THR A 171 -2.45 -3.50 4.44
CA THR A 171 -1.22 -3.74 3.69
C THR A 171 -0.14 -2.79 4.19
N LEU A 172 0.99 -3.35 4.61
CA LEU A 172 2.17 -2.62 5.03
C LEU A 172 3.31 -2.83 4.04
N VAL A 173 4.18 -1.82 3.92
CA VAL A 173 5.57 -2.04 3.50
C VAL A 173 6.45 -1.95 4.73
N VAL A 174 7.32 -2.94 4.91
CA VAL A 174 8.18 -3.06 6.08
C VAL A 174 9.63 -3.15 5.64
N PHE A 175 10.48 -2.42 6.36
CA PHE A 175 11.92 -2.46 6.25
C PHE A 175 12.49 -2.97 7.57
N GLU A 176 13.42 -3.90 7.51
CA GLU A 176 14.17 -4.33 8.69
C GLU A 176 15.67 -4.39 8.37
N ARG A 177 16.48 -4.05 9.36
CA ARG A 177 17.93 -3.99 9.24
C ARG A 177 18.56 -4.38 10.57
N ARG A 178 19.72 -5.03 10.54
CA ARG A 178 20.55 -5.17 11.75
C ARG A 178 21.15 -3.81 12.07
N HIS A 179 20.82 -3.26 13.23
CA HIS A 179 21.22 -1.93 13.63
C HIS A 179 22.74 -1.83 13.81
N ASP A 180 23.34 -0.77 13.26
CA ASP A 180 24.75 -0.46 13.45
C ASP A 180 24.93 0.44 14.68
N TYR A 181 25.27 -0.19 15.81
CA TYR A 181 25.37 0.52 17.08
C TYR A 181 26.54 1.49 17.10
N LEU A 182 26.24 2.72 17.52
CA LEU A 182 27.24 3.72 17.87
C LEU A 182 27.29 3.91 19.40
N GLU A 183 28.50 3.94 19.96
CA GLU A 183 28.71 4.07 21.41
C GLU A 183 28.00 5.32 21.96
N ASN A 184 27.28 5.17 23.07
CA ASN A 184 26.50 6.22 23.74
C ASN A 184 25.34 6.82 22.91
N HIS A 185 24.95 6.18 21.82
CA HIS A 185 23.81 6.59 21.00
C HIS A 185 22.74 5.49 21.00
N THR A 186 21.48 5.91 21.12
CA THR A 186 20.32 5.03 21.05
C THR A 186 19.26 5.69 20.19
N THR A 187 18.52 4.90 19.44
CA THR A 187 17.32 5.37 18.74
C THR A 187 16.09 5.22 19.62
N GLU A 188 15.05 5.96 19.31
CA GLU A 188 13.79 5.95 20.05
C GLU A 188 12.64 5.54 19.13
N GLN A 189 11.55 5.03 19.72
CA GLN A 189 10.34 4.75 18.96
C GLN A 189 9.80 6.04 18.34
N ILE A 190 9.55 6.02 17.04
CA ILE A 190 8.95 7.15 16.32
C ILE A 190 7.65 6.68 15.69
N ILE A 191 6.60 7.48 15.85
CA ILE A 191 5.32 7.28 15.19
C ILE A 191 4.98 8.59 14.50
N GLY A 192 4.61 8.52 13.23
CA GLY A 192 4.34 9.69 12.43
C GLY A 192 3.38 9.44 11.29
N SER A 193 3.16 10.50 10.52
CA SER A 193 2.40 10.51 9.29
C SER A 193 3.10 11.45 8.30
N THR A 194 3.10 11.11 7.01
CA THR A 194 3.88 11.85 6.00
C THR A 194 3.42 13.30 5.89
N ASP A 195 2.11 13.54 5.90
CA ASP A 195 1.49 14.87 5.84
C ASP A 195 1.96 15.82 6.95
N LYS A 196 2.43 15.27 8.09
CA LYS A 196 2.96 16.04 9.22
C LYS A 196 4.45 16.32 9.13
N GLN A 197 5.17 15.72 8.17
CA GLN A 197 6.59 15.97 7.99
C GLN A 197 6.82 17.26 7.20
N PRO A 198 7.80 18.09 7.60
CA PRO A 198 8.09 19.31 6.89
C PRO A 198 8.66 19.00 5.51
N LEU A 199 8.29 19.84 4.54
CA LEU A 199 9.01 19.91 3.26
C LEU A 199 10.41 20.45 3.50
N LEU A 200 11.40 19.74 2.96
CA LEU A 200 12.79 20.13 3.02
C LEU A 200 13.23 20.81 1.73
N GLU A 201 14.14 21.76 1.84
CA GLU A 201 14.78 22.33 0.67
C GLU A 201 15.65 21.29 -0.04
N THR A 202 15.58 21.29 -1.36
CA THR A 202 16.34 20.40 -2.23
C THR A 202 17.19 21.21 -3.21
N PRO A 203 18.31 21.81 -2.78
CA PRO A 203 19.13 22.66 -3.65
C PRO A 203 19.58 21.92 -4.91
N GLY A 204 19.25 22.48 -6.07
CA GLY A 204 19.57 21.91 -7.39
C GLY A 204 18.55 20.91 -7.92
N GLU A 205 17.50 20.59 -7.17
CA GLU A 205 16.44 19.65 -7.55
C GLU A 205 15.07 20.32 -7.46
N ILE A 206 14.08 19.72 -8.13
CA ILE A 206 12.72 20.26 -8.23
C ILE A 206 11.68 19.45 -7.46
N PHE A 207 12.01 18.24 -7.00
CA PHE A 207 11.08 17.40 -6.25
C PHE A 207 10.83 17.91 -4.84
N GLU A 208 9.64 17.65 -4.33
CA GLU A 208 9.34 17.83 -2.90
C GLU A 208 9.97 16.69 -2.10
N LEU A 209 10.67 17.00 -1.00
CA LEU A 209 11.31 16.01 -0.14
C LEU A 209 10.77 16.07 1.28
N ARG A 210 10.36 14.93 1.81
CA ARG A 210 10.11 14.71 3.25
C ARG A 210 10.99 13.58 3.76
N LYS A 211 11.54 13.75 4.96
CA LYS A 211 12.26 12.69 5.70
C LYS A 211 11.37 12.22 6.83
N LEU A 212 11.21 10.90 6.98
CA LEU A 212 10.31 10.33 7.98
C LEU A 212 11.01 10.07 9.33
N LEU A 213 12.34 9.91 9.32
CA LEU A 213 13.14 9.74 10.53
C LEU A 213 14.03 10.97 10.78
N PRO A 214 14.46 11.20 12.05
CA PRO A 214 15.46 12.21 12.36
C PRO A 214 16.74 12.03 11.55
N THR A 215 17.47 13.14 11.37
CA THR A 215 18.80 13.14 10.73
C THR A 215 19.93 13.11 11.75
N SER A 216 19.61 12.83 13.02
CA SER A 216 20.58 12.71 14.08
C SER A 216 21.40 11.42 13.95
N LEU A 217 22.60 11.47 14.51
CA LEU A 217 23.61 10.42 14.41
C LEU A 217 23.17 8.99 14.82
N PRO A 218 22.27 8.77 15.80
CA PRO A 218 21.84 7.41 16.17
C PRO A 218 21.13 6.63 15.07
N TYR A 219 20.53 7.31 14.07
CA TYR A 219 19.74 6.65 13.03
C TYR A 219 20.63 6.32 11.83
N ASP A 220 20.86 5.03 11.59
CA ASP A 220 21.79 4.55 10.56
C ASP A 220 21.17 4.44 9.15
N PHE A 221 19.87 4.75 9.02
CA PHE A 221 19.12 4.89 7.77
C PHE A 221 18.00 5.94 7.90
N ASN A 222 17.40 6.30 6.77
CA ASN A 222 16.21 7.16 6.73
C ASN A 222 15.25 6.70 5.62
N ILE A 223 13.99 7.10 5.72
CA ILE A 223 12.97 6.87 4.70
C ILE A 223 12.55 8.23 4.14
N HIS A 224 12.64 8.36 2.83
CA HIS A 224 12.30 9.60 2.14
C HIS A 224 11.03 9.41 1.31
N ILE A 225 10.15 10.42 1.34
CA ILE A 225 9.05 10.56 0.39
C ILE A 225 9.43 11.68 -0.58
N MET A 226 9.37 11.37 -1.87
CA MET A 226 9.74 12.27 -2.95
C MET A 226 8.57 12.40 -3.92
N ASP A 227 8.02 13.61 -4.03
CA ASP A 227 6.92 13.90 -4.96
C ASP A 227 7.44 14.68 -6.16
N PHE A 228 7.02 14.26 -7.35
CA PHE A 228 7.36 14.88 -8.64
C PHE A 228 6.07 15.29 -9.35
N GLN A 229 5.99 16.53 -9.81
CA GLN A 229 4.94 16.95 -10.73
C GLN A 229 5.14 16.29 -12.10
N PRO A 230 4.07 16.11 -12.90
CA PRO A 230 4.19 15.55 -14.24
C PRO A 230 5.20 16.32 -15.11
N GLY A 231 6.24 15.63 -15.57
CA GLY A 231 7.32 16.20 -16.37
C GLY A 231 8.60 16.54 -15.58
N GLU A 232 8.56 16.50 -14.26
CA GLU A 232 9.74 16.66 -13.40
C GLU A 232 10.61 15.40 -13.39
N TYR A 233 11.91 15.60 -13.22
CA TYR A 233 12.92 14.54 -13.16
C TYR A 233 14.10 15.01 -12.29
N LEU A 234 14.95 14.06 -11.89
CA LEU A 234 16.18 14.37 -11.15
C LEU A 234 17.18 15.11 -12.02
N ASN A 235 17.73 16.21 -11.52
CA ASN A 235 18.83 16.89 -12.18
C ASN A 235 20.14 16.14 -11.89
N VAL A 236 21.04 16.09 -12.86
CA VAL A 236 22.40 15.61 -12.59
C VAL A 236 23.11 16.71 -11.83
N LYS A 237 23.48 16.46 -10.57
CA LYS A 237 24.44 17.31 -9.84
C LYS A 237 25.78 17.25 -10.55
N VAL A 238 26.02 18.20 -11.46
CA VAL A 238 27.37 18.47 -11.95
C VAL A 238 28.12 19.11 -10.79
N TYR A 239 28.85 18.31 -10.02
CA TYR A 239 29.89 18.83 -9.15
C TYR A 239 30.88 19.57 -10.05
N CYS A 240 30.83 20.90 -10.05
CA CYS A 240 31.90 21.73 -10.57
C CYS A 240 32.96 21.78 -9.46
N PRO A 241 34.12 21.11 -9.61
CA PRO A 241 35.20 21.28 -8.64
C PRO A 241 35.68 22.74 -8.73
N LEU A 242 35.52 23.49 -7.63
CA LEU A 242 36.22 24.75 -7.40
C LEU A 242 37.68 24.47 -7.03
#